data_AF-A0A3D0HI43-F1
#
_entry.id   AF-A0A3D0HI43-F1
#
_cell.length_a   1.000
_cell.length_b   1.000
_cell.length_c   1.000
_cell.angle_alpha   90.00
_cell.angle_beta   90.00
_cell.angle_gamma   90.00
#
_symmetry.space_group_name_H-M   'P 1'
#
loop_
_entity.id
_entity.type
_entity.pdbx_description
1 polymer ?
#
loop_
_entity_poly.entity_id
_entity_poly.type
_entity_poly.pdbx_seq_one_letter_code
_entity_poly.pdbx_strand_id
1 'polypeptide(L)'
;RMALAALEAGVHGLRLNPGNIRKPEHIKAVASEARDRNVPIRIGVNGGSLDSDLYEKHGGLTAQAMVESAQQELKYFEEVDFNLVKISVKASNVPLMVEAYRMLSEITDFPLHLGVTEAGPLPGGLIKATAGISTLLLEGIGDTIRYSLTADPIEEARAGRQLLESLGLRERKNVDLIACPSCGRAEVDVIEIANRAQAAFADKKLPLQIAVMGCVVNGPGEA
;
A
#
# COMPACT_ATOMS: atom_id res chain seq x y z
N ARG A 1 -5.54 -26.98 0.79
CA ARG A 1 -6.94 -27.32 0.36
C ARG A 1 -7.69 -26.12 -0.20
N MET A 2 -7.98 -25.06 0.58
CA MET A 2 -8.74 -23.90 0.06
C MET A 2 -8.05 -23.17 -1.11
N ALA A 3 -6.73 -23.03 -1.07
CA ALA A 3 -5.98 -22.42 -2.17
C ALA A 3 -6.15 -23.18 -3.51
N LEU A 4 -6.08 -24.52 -3.48
CA LEU A 4 -6.30 -25.37 -4.66
C LEU A 4 -7.74 -25.27 -5.16
N ALA A 5 -8.73 -25.30 -4.25
CA ALA A 5 -10.13 -25.13 -4.63
C ALA A 5 -10.41 -23.74 -5.25
N ALA A 6 -9.73 -22.70 -4.78
CA ALA A 6 -9.83 -21.36 -5.39
C ALA A 6 -9.22 -21.33 -6.80
N LEU A 7 -8.10 -22.00 -7.04
CA LEU A 7 -7.51 -22.17 -8.38
C LEU A 7 -8.44 -22.93 -9.32
N GLU A 8 -9.07 -24.00 -8.82
CA GLU A 8 -10.08 -24.76 -9.56
C GLU A 8 -11.29 -23.89 -9.93
N ALA A 9 -11.72 -23.02 -9.02
CA ALA A 9 -12.80 -22.05 -9.24
C ALA A 9 -12.42 -20.86 -10.16
N GLY A 10 -11.16 -20.78 -10.62
CA GLY A 10 -10.74 -19.77 -11.61
C GLY A 10 -10.39 -18.40 -11.04
N VAL A 11 -9.85 -18.32 -9.81
CA VAL A 11 -9.35 -17.04 -9.28
C VAL A 11 -8.15 -16.51 -10.07
N HIS A 12 -8.07 -15.19 -10.22
CA HIS A 12 -6.99 -14.51 -10.95
C HIS A 12 -5.70 -14.31 -10.16
N GLY A 13 -5.68 -14.71 -8.88
CA GLY A 13 -4.50 -14.58 -8.04
C GLY A 13 -4.76 -15.12 -6.66
N LEU A 14 -3.69 -15.59 -6.02
CA LEU A 14 -3.71 -16.02 -4.62
C LEU A 14 -2.88 -15.08 -3.75
N ARG A 15 -3.17 -15.10 -2.45
CA ARG A 15 -2.25 -14.59 -1.43
C ARG A 15 -1.98 -15.71 -0.44
N LEU A 16 -0.71 -16.03 -0.24
CA LEU A 16 -0.27 -16.96 0.79
C LEU A 16 0.45 -16.20 1.91
N ASN A 17 0.43 -16.77 3.10
CA ASN A 17 1.14 -16.25 4.27
C ASN A 17 2.06 -17.34 4.81
N PRO A 18 3.39 -17.13 4.79
CA PRO A 18 4.36 -18.09 5.32
C PRO A 18 4.02 -18.53 6.75
N GLY A 19 3.58 -17.60 7.61
CA GLY A 19 3.24 -17.88 9.00
C GLY A 19 2.04 -18.82 9.21
N ASN A 20 1.21 -19.03 8.18
CA ASN A 20 -0.01 -19.84 8.27
C ASN A 20 0.12 -21.22 7.60
N ILE A 21 0.99 -21.37 6.59
CA ILE A 21 1.20 -22.63 5.87
C ILE A 21 2.59 -23.14 6.20
N ARG A 22 2.71 -23.93 7.26
CA ARG A 22 4.01 -24.36 7.81
C ARG A 22 4.71 -25.50 7.07
N LYS A 23 4.03 -26.10 6.09
CA LYS A 23 4.46 -27.33 5.43
C LYS A 23 4.97 -27.00 4.03
N PRO A 24 6.30 -27.07 3.78
CA PRO A 24 6.88 -26.79 2.47
C PRO A 24 6.21 -27.58 1.35
N GLU A 25 5.82 -28.84 1.61
CA GLU A 25 5.12 -29.68 0.64
C GLU A 25 3.78 -29.09 0.20
N HIS A 26 3.06 -28.41 1.10
CA HIS A 26 1.79 -27.76 0.77
C HIS A 26 2.00 -26.47 -0.02
N ILE A 27 3.03 -25.69 0.31
CA ILE A 27 3.38 -24.47 -0.43
C ILE A 27 3.76 -24.85 -1.87
N LYS A 28 4.66 -25.82 -2.03
CA LYS A 28 5.12 -26.32 -3.32
C LYS A 28 3.98 -26.87 -4.18
N ALA A 29 3.04 -27.59 -3.58
CA ALA A 29 1.86 -28.10 -4.28
C ALA A 29 0.97 -26.94 -4.81
N VAL A 30 0.73 -25.91 -4.00
CA VAL A 30 -0.07 -24.74 -4.44
C VAL A 30 0.66 -23.93 -5.49
N ALA A 31 1.98 -23.73 -5.33
CA ALA A 31 2.81 -23.02 -6.30
C ALA A 31 2.88 -23.74 -7.65
N SER A 32 3.03 -25.08 -7.65
CA SER A 32 3.02 -25.89 -8.87
C SER A 32 1.67 -25.80 -9.60
N GLU A 33 0.56 -25.92 -8.88
CA GLU A 33 -0.77 -25.78 -9.47
C GLU A 33 -1.01 -24.38 -10.04
N ALA A 34 -0.56 -23.33 -9.34
CA ALA A 34 -0.68 -21.96 -9.81
C ALA A 34 0.21 -21.68 -11.03
N ARG A 35 1.41 -22.26 -11.09
CA ARG A 35 2.30 -22.23 -12.25
C ARG A 35 1.63 -22.82 -13.48
N ASP A 36 1.09 -24.03 -13.34
CA ASP A 36 0.47 -24.76 -14.45
C ASP A 36 -0.78 -24.03 -14.99
N ARG A 37 -1.41 -23.20 -14.15
CA ARG A 37 -2.55 -22.33 -14.51
C ARG A 37 -2.18 -20.89 -14.86
N ASN A 38 -0.91 -20.51 -14.77
CA ASN A 38 -0.43 -19.14 -14.94
C ASN A 38 -1.14 -18.11 -14.04
N VAL A 39 -1.40 -18.48 -12.78
CA VAL A 39 -2.07 -17.61 -11.78
C VAL A 39 -1.04 -17.01 -10.82
N PRO A 40 -0.94 -15.68 -10.69
CA PRO A 40 0.05 -15.04 -9.83
C PRO A 40 -0.22 -15.31 -8.34
N ILE A 41 0.85 -15.42 -7.54
CA ILE A 41 0.75 -15.53 -6.09
C ILE A 41 1.43 -14.35 -5.40
N ARG A 42 0.73 -13.71 -4.46
CA ARG A 42 1.35 -12.78 -3.50
C ARG A 42 1.84 -13.53 -2.27
N ILE A 43 3.14 -13.51 -2.01
CA ILE A 43 3.74 -13.90 -0.72
C ILE A 43 3.58 -12.74 0.24
N GLY A 44 2.82 -12.91 1.33
CA GLY A 44 2.52 -11.83 2.26
C GLY A 44 2.94 -12.13 3.69
N VAL A 45 4.11 -11.66 4.09
CA VAL A 45 4.60 -11.68 5.47
C VAL A 45 3.94 -10.53 6.25
N ASN A 46 3.41 -10.85 7.42
CA ASN A 46 2.87 -9.86 8.36
C ASN A 46 3.62 -9.95 9.68
N GLY A 47 3.99 -8.81 10.26
CA GLY A 47 4.69 -8.79 11.56
C GLY A 47 3.92 -9.46 12.69
N GLY A 48 2.58 -9.39 12.67
CA GLY A 48 1.73 -10.05 13.67
C GLY A 48 1.61 -11.57 13.53
N SER A 49 2.14 -12.16 12.45
CA SER A 49 2.13 -13.61 12.20
C SER A 49 3.49 -14.13 11.75
N LEU A 50 4.57 -13.50 12.23
CA LEU A 50 5.93 -13.95 11.95
C LEU A 50 6.15 -15.35 12.57
N ASP A 51 6.95 -16.18 11.90
CA ASP A 51 7.34 -17.48 12.42
C ASP A 51 8.09 -17.33 13.76
N SER A 52 7.81 -18.22 14.72
CA SER A 52 8.40 -18.17 16.07
C SER A 52 9.91 -18.32 16.05
N ASP A 53 10.44 -19.18 15.17
CA ASP A 53 11.86 -19.48 15.12
C ASP A 53 12.63 -18.26 14.57
N LEU A 54 12.03 -17.55 13.60
CA LEU A 54 12.56 -16.27 13.10
C LEU A 54 12.46 -15.16 14.15
N TYR A 55 11.35 -15.10 14.87
CA TYR A 55 11.17 -14.13 15.96
C TYR A 55 12.24 -14.31 17.04
N GLU A 56 12.49 -15.54 17.48
CA GLU A 56 13.52 -15.86 18.48
C GLU A 56 14.93 -15.60 17.94
N LYS A 57 15.24 -16.03 16.71
CA LYS A 57 16.54 -15.84 16.06
C LYS A 57 16.96 -14.37 16.01
N HIS A 58 16.02 -13.47 15.74
CA HIS A 58 16.28 -12.03 15.60
C HIS A 58 16.02 -11.23 16.88
N GLY A 59 15.67 -11.88 17.99
CA GLY A 59 15.41 -11.22 19.27
C GLY A 59 14.14 -10.37 19.28
N GLY A 60 13.19 -10.64 18.39
CA GLY A 60 11.93 -9.92 18.29
C GLY A 60 11.44 -9.73 16.86
N LEU A 61 10.42 -8.88 16.73
CA LEU A 61 9.93 -8.44 15.42
C LEU A 61 10.86 -7.35 14.87
N THR A 62 11.73 -7.73 13.93
CA THR A 62 12.67 -6.84 13.24
C THR A 62 12.45 -6.84 11.73
N ALA A 63 12.98 -5.82 11.04
CA ALA A 63 12.92 -5.74 9.59
C ALA A 63 13.64 -6.95 8.95
N GLN A 64 14.79 -7.32 9.50
CA GLN A 64 15.59 -8.47 9.11
C GLN A 64 14.77 -9.77 9.20
N ALA A 65 14.03 -9.98 10.30
CA ALA A 65 13.23 -11.18 10.47
C ALA A 65 12.08 -11.26 9.45
N MET A 66 11.44 -10.12 9.15
CA MET A 66 10.37 -10.05 8.15
C MET A 66 10.89 -10.33 6.73
N VAL A 67 12.05 -9.77 6.38
CA VAL A 67 12.70 -9.98 5.08
C VAL A 67 13.17 -11.42 4.94
N GLU A 68 13.79 -11.99 5.99
CA GLU A 68 14.20 -13.39 5.98
C GLU A 68 13.01 -14.34 5.81
N SER A 69 11.87 -14.05 6.45
CA SER A 69 10.64 -14.83 6.26
C SER A 69 10.18 -14.83 4.80
N ALA A 70 10.26 -13.67 4.12
CA ALA A 70 9.91 -13.59 2.70
C ALA A 70 10.89 -14.38 1.82
N GLN A 71 12.20 -14.30 2.10
CA GLN A 71 13.23 -15.06 1.38
C GLN A 71 13.10 -16.57 1.57
N GLN A 72 12.79 -17.02 2.78
CA GLN A 72 12.55 -18.44 3.06
C GLN A 72 11.37 -18.97 2.25
N GLU A 73 10.27 -18.21 2.18
CA GLU A 73 9.12 -18.61 1.38
C GLU A 73 9.45 -18.64 -0.12
N LEU A 74 10.16 -17.62 -0.63
CA LEU A 74 10.56 -17.55 -2.04
C LEU A 74 11.34 -18.78 -2.49
N LYS A 75 12.23 -19.33 -1.65
CA LYS A 75 12.99 -20.55 -1.96
C LYS A 75 12.08 -21.72 -2.31
N TYR A 76 10.94 -21.87 -1.64
CA TYR A 76 9.99 -22.95 -1.95
C TYR A 76 9.35 -22.79 -3.33
N PHE A 77 9.19 -21.56 -3.80
CA PHE A 77 8.64 -21.24 -5.11
C PHE A 77 9.70 -21.46 -6.21
N GLU A 78 10.95 -21.09 -5.93
CA GLU A 78 12.11 -21.36 -6.80
C GLU A 78 12.32 -22.87 -7.00
N GLU A 79 12.19 -23.68 -5.94
CA GLU A 79 12.31 -25.14 -6.02
C GLU A 79 11.28 -25.83 -6.94
N VAL A 80 10.21 -25.13 -7.34
CA VAL A 80 9.20 -25.61 -8.28
C VAL A 80 9.12 -24.75 -9.56
N ASP A 81 10.17 -23.98 -9.83
CA ASP A 81 10.31 -23.12 -11.01
C ASP A 81 9.12 -22.15 -11.20
N PHE A 82 8.63 -21.56 -10.10
CA PHE A 82 7.50 -20.62 -10.14
C PHE A 82 7.92 -19.20 -9.76
N ASN A 83 7.86 -18.28 -10.72
CA ASN A 83 8.33 -16.90 -10.59
C ASN A 83 7.24 -15.84 -10.78
N LEU A 84 5.99 -16.22 -11.03
CA LEU A 84 4.88 -15.27 -11.17
C LEU A 84 4.38 -14.82 -9.79
N VAL A 85 5.26 -14.12 -9.07
CA VAL A 85 5.06 -13.73 -7.68
C VAL A 85 5.16 -12.23 -7.47
N LYS A 86 4.55 -11.78 -6.37
CA LYS A 86 4.77 -10.44 -5.79
C LYS A 86 4.85 -10.56 -4.28
N ILE A 87 5.49 -9.63 -3.61
CA ILE A 87 5.83 -9.77 -2.18
C ILE A 87 5.23 -8.62 -1.37
N SER A 88 4.85 -8.88 -0.12
CA SER A 88 4.56 -7.82 0.85
C SER A 88 5.11 -8.21 2.22
N VAL A 89 5.78 -7.25 2.89
CA VAL A 89 6.28 -7.36 4.27
C VAL A 89 5.60 -6.27 5.13
N LYS A 90 4.42 -6.56 5.68
CA LYS A 90 3.59 -5.55 6.35
C LYS A 90 3.76 -5.56 7.87
N ALA A 91 3.89 -4.36 8.45
CA ALA A 91 3.85 -4.15 9.89
C ALA A 91 2.92 -2.98 10.23
N SER A 92 2.40 -2.96 11.45
CA SER A 92 1.60 -1.85 11.98
C SER A 92 2.47 -0.73 12.53
N ASN A 93 3.74 -0.99 12.85
CA ASN A 93 4.74 0.03 13.14
C ASN A 93 5.32 0.57 11.82
N VAL A 94 5.18 1.88 11.58
CA VAL A 94 5.53 2.51 10.30
C VAL A 94 7.05 2.50 10.05
N PRO A 95 7.92 2.97 10.97
CA PRO A 95 9.38 2.90 10.78
C PRO A 95 9.88 1.49 10.44
N LEU A 96 9.42 0.47 11.19
CA LEU A 96 9.76 -0.92 10.95
C LEU A 96 9.32 -1.39 9.55
N MET A 97 8.10 -1.06 9.14
CA MET A 97 7.59 -1.41 7.82
C MET A 97 8.45 -0.80 6.71
N VAL A 98 8.79 0.49 6.84
CA VAL A 98 9.61 1.21 5.86
C VAL A 98 11.01 0.57 5.76
N GLU A 99 11.65 0.29 6.88
CA GLU A 99 12.95 -0.39 6.92
C GLU A 99 12.89 -1.77 6.23
N ALA A 100 11.86 -2.58 6.54
CA ALA A 100 11.68 -3.89 5.94
C ALA A 100 11.51 -3.83 4.41
N TYR A 101 10.76 -2.87 3.88
CA TYR A 101 10.61 -2.73 2.41
C TYR A 101 11.87 -2.20 1.74
N ARG A 102 12.61 -1.29 2.36
CA ARG A 102 13.91 -0.83 1.82
C ARG A 102 14.88 -2.00 1.70
N MET A 103 15.07 -2.73 2.80
CA MET A 103 15.89 -3.94 2.81
C MET A 103 15.43 -4.97 1.76
N LEU A 104 14.12 -5.18 1.64
CA LEU A 104 13.58 -6.10 0.65
C LEU A 104 13.87 -5.63 -0.79
N SER A 105 13.69 -4.34 -1.09
CA SER A 105 13.92 -3.79 -2.43
C SER A 105 15.38 -3.88 -2.90
N GLU A 106 16.34 -4.00 -1.99
CA GLU A 106 17.76 -4.16 -2.33
C GLU A 106 18.11 -5.60 -2.75
N ILE A 107 17.26 -6.58 -2.45
CA ILE A 107 17.56 -8.01 -2.61
C ILE A 107 16.62 -8.74 -3.57
N THR A 108 15.60 -8.07 -4.12
CA THR A 108 14.68 -8.68 -5.08
C THR A 108 14.07 -7.66 -6.04
N ASP A 109 13.91 -8.09 -7.29
CA ASP A 109 13.21 -7.34 -8.34
C ASP A 109 11.72 -7.74 -8.46
N PHE A 110 11.21 -8.62 -7.59
CA PHE A 110 9.80 -8.98 -7.61
C PHE A 110 8.92 -7.79 -7.21
N PRO A 111 7.74 -7.61 -7.84
CA PRO A 111 6.86 -6.50 -7.50
C PRO A 111 6.47 -6.49 -6.01
N LEU A 112 6.47 -5.30 -5.41
CA LEU A 112 6.21 -5.07 -3.99
C LEU A 112 4.81 -4.49 -3.78
N HIS A 113 4.02 -5.18 -2.95
CA HIS A 113 2.68 -4.74 -2.55
C HIS A 113 2.71 -4.04 -1.19
N LEU A 114 2.71 -2.72 -1.21
CA LEU A 114 2.81 -1.90 -0.02
C LEU A 114 1.51 -1.82 0.77
N GLY A 115 1.67 -1.53 2.06
CA GLY A 115 0.58 -1.11 2.92
C GLY A 115 0.93 -1.31 4.38
N VAL A 116 0.55 -0.33 5.21
CA VAL A 116 0.56 -0.46 6.66
C VAL A 116 -0.61 -1.35 7.07
N THR A 117 -0.35 -2.44 7.79
CA THR A 117 -1.43 -3.28 8.34
C THR A 117 -1.99 -2.62 9.60
N GLU A 118 -3.28 -2.85 9.88
CA GLU A 118 -3.93 -2.35 11.11
C GLU A 118 -3.66 -0.85 11.33
N ALA A 119 -3.96 -0.04 10.31
CA ALA A 119 -3.73 1.39 10.39
C ALA A 119 -4.69 2.06 11.40
N GLY A 120 -5.89 1.51 11.56
CA GLY A 120 -6.92 1.99 12.47
C GLY A 120 -8.00 2.85 11.79
N PRO A 121 -8.91 3.46 12.57
CA PRO A 121 -10.01 4.26 12.03
C PRO A 121 -9.54 5.64 11.54
N LEU A 122 -10.38 6.31 10.76
CA LEU A 122 -10.16 7.71 10.37
C LEU A 122 -10.21 8.66 11.59
N PRO A 123 -9.48 9.79 11.58
CA PRO A 123 -8.46 10.18 10.58
C PRO A 123 -7.08 9.58 10.87
N GLY A 124 -6.84 9.04 12.08
CA GLY A 124 -5.51 8.58 12.50
C GLY A 124 -4.91 7.48 11.62
N GLY A 125 -5.74 6.52 11.19
CA GLY A 125 -5.32 5.46 10.28
C GLY A 125 -4.93 5.96 8.89
N LEU A 126 -5.58 7.03 8.41
CA LEU A 126 -5.21 7.66 7.14
C LEU A 126 -3.80 8.27 7.24
N ILE A 127 -3.54 9.03 8.31
CA ILE A 127 -2.22 9.65 8.55
C ILE A 127 -1.14 8.57 8.66
N LYS A 128 -1.39 7.54 9.48
CA LYS A 128 -0.46 6.43 9.71
C LYS A 128 -0.15 5.66 8.42
N ALA A 129 -1.17 5.30 7.64
CA ALA A 129 -1.00 4.57 6.39
C ALA A 129 -0.26 5.42 5.34
N THR A 130 -0.64 6.69 5.19
CA THR A 130 0.01 7.62 4.26
C THR A 130 1.48 7.80 4.60
N ALA A 131 1.84 8.01 5.87
CA ALA A 131 3.22 8.19 6.29
C ALA A 131 4.14 7.02 5.89
N GLY A 132 3.66 5.78 5.97
CA GLY A 132 4.42 4.61 5.54
C GLY A 132 4.47 4.44 4.02
N ILE A 133 3.32 4.53 3.36
CA ILE A 133 3.21 4.26 1.92
C ILE A 133 3.89 5.37 1.10
N SER A 134 3.65 6.64 1.42
CA SER A 134 4.20 7.77 0.65
C SER A 134 5.71 7.84 0.71
N THR A 135 6.30 7.50 1.87
CA THR A 135 7.76 7.46 2.05
C THR A 135 8.42 6.53 1.05
N LEU A 136 7.93 5.28 0.97
CA LEU A 136 8.47 4.29 0.04
C LEU A 136 8.21 4.64 -1.42
N LEU A 137 7.01 5.13 -1.74
CA LEU A 137 6.67 5.52 -3.12
C LEU A 137 7.56 6.66 -3.63
N LEU A 138 7.89 7.65 -2.79
CA LEU A 138 8.82 8.73 -3.14
C LEU A 138 10.26 8.24 -3.32
N GLU A 139 10.61 7.11 -2.72
CA GLU A 139 11.91 6.42 -2.92
C GLU A 139 11.90 5.50 -4.15
N GLY A 140 10.79 5.42 -4.89
CA GLY A 140 10.66 4.54 -6.05
C GLY A 140 10.38 3.08 -5.69
N ILE A 141 10.00 2.80 -4.44
CA ILE A 141 9.71 1.46 -3.94
C ILE A 141 8.21 1.24 -3.95
N GLY A 142 7.73 0.19 -4.64
CA GLY A 142 6.34 -0.28 -4.60
C GLY A 142 5.60 -0.22 -5.93
N ASP A 143 4.89 -1.31 -6.24
CA ASP A 143 4.20 -1.53 -7.53
C ASP A 143 2.68 -1.54 -7.40
N THR A 144 2.20 -1.79 -6.18
CA THR A 144 0.78 -1.75 -5.83
C THR A 144 0.61 -1.42 -4.36
N ILE A 145 -0.43 -0.67 -4.01
CA ILE A 145 -0.68 -0.24 -2.64
C ILE A 145 -2.03 -0.73 -2.14
N ARG A 146 -2.16 -0.84 -0.82
CA ARG A 146 -3.45 -0.97 -0.14
C ARG A 146 -3.44 -0.22 1.19
N TYR A 147 -4.40 0.67 1.37
CA TYR A 147 -4.77 1.20 2.69
C TYR A 147 -5.52 0.12 3.47
N SER A 148 -5.23 -0.03 4.77
CA SER A 148 -5.89 -1.01 5.65
C SER A 148 -6.54 -0.26 6.82
N LEU A 149 -7.63 0.45 6.51
CA LEU A 149 -8.34 1.33 7.43
C LEU A 149 -9.48 0.57 8.11
N THR A 150 -9.82 0.96 9.33
CA THR A 150 -11.09 0.56 9.94
C THR A 150 -12.21 1.48 9.42
N ALA A 151 -12.55 1.35 8.14
CA ALA A 151 -13.51 2.18 7.41
C ALA A 151 -14.14 1.40 6.24
N ASP A 152 -15.05 2.05 5.51
CA ASP A 152 -15.59 1.49 4.26
C ASP A 152 -14.45 1.26 3.24
N PRO A 153 -14.39 0.11 2.54
CA PRO A 153 -13.37 -0.15 1.52
C PRO A 153 -13.31 0.88 0.39
N ILE A 154 -14.40 1.59 0.12
CA ILE A 154 -14.43 2.71 -0.83
C ILE A 154 -13.52 3.84 -0.35
N GLU A 155 -13.47 4.10 0.96
CA GLU A 155 -12.55 5.10 1.54
C GLU A 155 -11.09 4.64 1.42
N GLU A 156 -10.78 3.35 1.61
CA GLU A 156 -9.45 2.80 1.36
C GLU A 156 -9.01 3.03 -0.10
N ALA A 157 -9.91 2.76 -1.05
CA ALA A 157 -9.66 2.93 -2.47
C ALA A 157 -9.51 4.40 -2.86
N ARG A 158 -10.34 5.28 -2.30
CA ARG A 158 -10.28 6.73 -2.52
C ARG A 158 -8.97 7.30 -1.99
N ALA A 159 -8.57 6.95 -0.77
CA ALA A 159 -7.30 7.38 -0.18
C ALA A 159 -6.09 6.93 -1.00
N GLY A 160 -6.05 5.66 -1.42
CA GLY A 160 -4.98 5.14 -2.26
C GLY A 160 -4.89 5.85 -3.62
N ARG A 161 -6.05 6.13 -4.25
CA ARG A 161 -6.08 6.91 -5.49
C ARG A 161 -5.56 8.33 -5.29
N GLN A 162 -6.07 9.03 -4.28
CA GLN A 162 -5.68 10.40 -3.97
C GLN A 162 -4.18 10.50 -3.67
N LEU A 163 -3.62 9.58 -2.90
CA LEU A 163 -2.18 9.54 -2.64
C LEU A 163 -1.37 9.46 -3.94
N LEU A 164 -1.71 8.52 -4.84
CA LEU A 164 -0.98 8.36 -6.10
C LEU A 164 -1.10 9.59 -7.01
N GLU A 165 -2.27 10.25 -7.02
CA GLU A 165 -2.48 11.50 -7.76
C GLU A 165 -1.66 12.65 -7.14
N SER A 166 -1.61 12.77 -5.82
CA SER A 166 -0.82 13.79 -5.11
C SER A 166 0.69 13.61 -5.29
N LEU A 167 1.17 12.38 -5.43
CA LEU A 167 2.59 12.08 -5.70
C LEU A 167 2.95 12.15 -7.20
N GLY A 168 1.98 12.41 -8.09
CA GLY A 168 2.21 12.41 -9.54
C GLY A 168 2.43 11.02 -10.14
N LEU A 169 2.21 9.94 -9.39
CA LEU A 169 2.36 8.55 -9.82
C LEU A 169 1.13 8.00 -10.56
N ARG A 170 0.06 8.80 -10.62
CA ARG A 170 -1.15 8.49 -11.37
C ARG A 170 -1.77 9.75 -11.94
N GLU A 171 -2.24 9.65 -13.19
CA GLU A 171 -3.01 10.72 -13.80
C GLU A 171 -4.25 11.06 -12.96
N ARG A 172 -4.33 12.35 -12.64
CA ARG A 172 -5.48 12.95 -11.99
C ARG A 172 -6.68 12.94 -12.92
N LYS A 173 -7.83 12.49 -12.42
CA LYS A 173 -9.10 12.51 -13.16
C LYS A 173 -10.12 13.48 -12.60
N ASN A 174 -9.95 13.90 -11.36
CA ASN A 174 -10.87 14.79 -10.66
C ASN A 174 -10.22 16.16 -10.45
N VAL A 175 -11.03 17.12 -9.98
CA VAL A 175 -10.54 18.46 -9.67
C VAL A 175 -9.52 18.41 -8.53
N ASP A 176 -8.41 19.11 -8.70
CA ASP A 176 -7.47 19.42 -7.62
C ASP A 176 -7.77 20.79 -7.06
N LEU A 177 -8.27 20.82 -5.84
CA LEU A 177 -8.56 22.08 -5.16
C LEU A 177 -7.37 22.46 -4.29
N ILE A 178 -6.63 23.48 -4.73
CA ILE A 178 -5.60 24.12 -3.92
C ILE A 178 -6.25 25.29 -3.21
N ALA A 179 -6.10 25.36 -1.88
CA ALA A 179 -6.59 26.49 -1.11
C ALA A 179 -5.53 26.92 -0.11
N CYS A 180 -5.39 28.25 0.08
CA CYS A 180 -4.54 28.72 1.16
C CYS A 180 -5.20 28.40 2.52
N PRO A 181 -4.42 28.10 3.58
CA PRO A 181 -4.95 27.75 4.90
C PRO A 181 -5.71 28.87 5.63
N SER A 182 -5.88 30.04 5.00
CA SER A 182 -6.21 31.34 5.59
C SER A 182 -5.10 31.94 6.47
N CYS A 183 -5.12 33.25 6.65
CA CYS A 183 -4.26 33.98 7.57
C CYS A 183 -4.84 35.38 7.85
N GLY A 184 -4.17 36.19 8.68
CA GLY A 184 -4.61 37.56 8.99
C GLY A 184 -4.65 38.54 7.80
N ARG A 185 -4.26 38.11 6.60
CA ARG A 185 -4.35 38.88 5.36
C ARG A 185 -5.58 38.53 4.52
N ALA A 186 -6.38 37.55 4.95
CA ALA A 186 -7.52 37.10 4.18
C ALA A 186 -8.57 38.21 4.06
N GLU A 187 -8.94 38.54 2.82
CA GLU A 187 -9.97 39.52 2.48
C GLU A 187 -11.34 38.85 2.28
N VAL A 188 -11.36 37.52 2.18
CA VAL A 188 -12.56 36.69 2.03
C VAL A 188 -12.50 35.47 2.94
N ASP A 189 -13.66 34.87 3.20
CA ASP A 189 -13.73 33.56 3.89
C ASP A 189 -13.30 32.45 2.93
N VAL A 190 -11.98 32.28 2.80
CA VAL A 190 -11.37 31.26 1.96
C VAL A 190 -11.78 29.84 2.36
N ILE A 191 -12.06 29.61 3.64
CA ILE A 191 -12.46 28.28 4.15
C ILE A 191 -13.86 27.94 3.63
N GLU A 192 -14.82 28.86 3.75
CA GLU A 192 -16.17 28.67 3.21
C GLU A 192 -16.14 28.44 1.69
N ILE A 193 -15.38 29.27 0.96
CA ILE A 193 -15.30 29.19 -0.51
C ILE A 193 -14.65 27.86 -0.93
N ALA A 194 -13.57 27.45 -0.28
CA ALA A 194 -12.89 26.19 -0.57
C ALA A 194 -13.82 24.98 -0.31
N ASN A 195 -14.53 24.95 0.81
CA ASN A 195 -15.49 23.89 1.12
C ASN A 195 -16.62 23.82 0.08
N ARG A 196 -17.15 24.98 -0.33
CA ARG A 196 -18.18 25.06 -1.38
C ARG A 196 -17.65 24.56 -2.74
N ALA A 197 -16.43 24.92 -3.10
CA ALA A 197 -15.78 24.42 -4.30
C ALA A 197 -15.58 22.90 -4.23
N GLN A 198 -15.06 22.39 -3.12
CA GLN A 198 -14.85 20.95 -2.91
C GLN A 198 -16.18 20.18 -3.08
N ALA A 199 -17.26 20.65 -2.47
CA ALA A 199 -18.58 20.04 -2.59
C ALA A 199 -19.12 20.10 -4.04
N ALA A 200 -18.93 21.21 -4.75
CA ALA A 200 -19.39 21.37 -6.13
C ALA A 200 -18.64 20.46 -7.13
N PHE A 201 -17.36 20.16 -6.83
CA PHE A 201 -16.48 19.42 -7.73
C PHE A 201 -16.18 17.97 -7.31
N ALA A 202 -16.64 17.51 -6.15
CA ALA A 202 -16.28 16.19 -5.56
C ALA A 202 -16.43 15.01 -6.54
N ASP A 203 -17.50 14.99 -7.34
CA ASP A 203 -17.81 13.90 -8.27
C ASP A 203 -17.50 14.24 -9.74
N LYS A 204 -16.90 15.41 -9.99
CA LYS A 204 -16.60 15.87 -11.34
C LYS A 204 -15.28 15.26 -11.83
N LYS A 205 -15.36 14.52 -12.93
CA LYS A 205 -14.20 13.96 -13.65
C LYS A 205 -13.57 15.01 -14.55
N LEU A 206 -13.09 16.09 -13.94
CA LEU A 206 -12.41 17.20 -14.62
C LEU A 206 -10.96 17.23 -14.16
N PRO A 207 -9.98 16.91 -15.01
CA PRO A 207 -8.56 16.92 -14.64
C PRO A 207 -8.02 18.36 -14.65
N LEU A 208 -8.62 19.24 -13.85
CA LEU A 208 -8.26 20.64 -13.73
C LEU A 208 -7.81 20.93 -12.29
N GLN A 209 -6.89 21.88 -12.16
CA GLN A 209 -6.53 22.46 -10.88
C GLN A 209 -7.31 23.76 -10.68
N ILE A 210 -7.85 23.96 -9.49
CA ILE A 210 -8.58 25.15 -9.09
C ILE A 210 -7.91 25.69 -7.82
N ALA A 211 -7.40 26.91 -7.91
CA ALA A 211 -6.85 27.62 -6.76
C ALA A 211 -7.92 28.53 -6.11
N VAL A 212 -8.06 28.45 -4.79
CA VAL A 212 -8.96 29.28 -3.98
C VAL A 212 -8.12 30.06 -2.95
N MET A 213 -7.98 31.35 -3.18
CA MET A 213 -7.00 32.18 -2.48
C MET A 213 -7.67 33.32 -1.73
N GLY A 214 -7.30 33.48 -0.46
CA GLY A 214 -7.89 34.47 0.44
C GLY A 214 -7.38 35.91 0.27
N CYS A 215 -6.27 36.13 -0.47
CA CYS A 215 -5.69 37.46 -0.67
C CYS A 215 -4.85 37.52 -1.97
N VAL A 216 -4.50 38.74 -2.40
CA VAL A 216 -3.73 38.99 -3.62
C VAL A 216 -2.24 38.63 -3.52
N VAL A 217 -1.69 38.40 -2.32
CA VAL A 217 -0.23 38.22 -2.14
C VAL A 217 0.26 36.94 -2.81
N ASN A 218 -0.38 35.81 -2.50
CA ASN A 218 -0.07 34.52 -3.10
C ASN A 218 -1.02 34.16 -4.25
N GLY A 219 -2.16 34.87 -4.35
CA GLY A 219 -3.23 34.57 -5.31
C GLY A 219 -2.74 34.41 -6.76
N PRO A 220 -2.07 35.41 -7.35
CA PRO A 220 -1.64 35.37 -8.75
C PRO A 220 -0.50 34.38 -9.06
N GLY A 221 0.29 33.97 -8.05
CA GLY A 221 1.45 33.09 -8.26
C GLY A 221 1.14 31.60 -8.07
N GLU A 222 0.09 31.28 -7.31
CA GLU A 222 -0.35 29.91 -7.02
C GLU A 222 -1.60 29.49 -7.84
N ALA A 223 -2.15 30.37 -8.69
CA ALA A 223 -3.34 30.16 -9.52
C ALA A 223 -3.02 30.00 -11.02
#